data_AF-A0A1H8F2T4-F1
#
_entry.id   AF-A0A1H8F2T4-F1
#
_cell.length_a   1.000
_cell.length_b   1.000
_cell.length_c   1.000
_cell.angle_alpha   90.00
_cell.angle_beta   90.00
_cell.angle_gamma   90.00
#
_symmetry.space_group_name_H-M   'P 1'
#
loop_
_entity.id
_entity.type
_entity.pdbx_description
1 polymer ?
#
loop_
_entity_poly.entity_id
_entity_poly.type
_entity_poly.pdbx_seq_one_letter_code
_entity_poly.pdbx_strand_id
1 'polypeptide(L)'
;MTVPIHLNTHILNYLSVGSIWQNILFYTSIFGLIYINIFLTRRKKTYKIQPALGLPGEKDGAMLPAADSNEPKTNADLNNEIEVLKNELLTLGEELELSYMKSDRLNDQLSEILDSLELTIEYDHTLWDWSLDFSSRVVTLSEYGLRLRGFPANAKPVFDEAVTVIDVRYRQAVIDAIEKSFKTGAEFSMTYVINPLDGSQPKEIKSAGRVQYNEHGAPIRLFGTFALTYTPPLVKK
;
A
#
# COMPACT_ATOMS: atom_id res chain seq x y z
N MET A 1 -35.48 35.95 36.72
CA MET A 1 -36.19 35.90 35.43
C MET A 1 -35.37 35.06 34.47
N THR A 2 -35.73 33.80 34.26
CA THR A 2 -35.03 32.86 33.38
C THR A 2 -35.77 32.79 32.05
N VAL A 3 -35.16 33.31 30.98
CA VAL A 3 -35.68 33.21 29.62
C VAL A 3 -35.37 31.80 29.10
N PRO A 4 -36.36 31.00 28.68
CA PRO A 4 -36.09 29.71 28.06
C PRO A 4 -35.53 29.94 26.65
N ILE A 5 -34.29 29.51 26.43
CA ILE A 5 -33.66 29.49 25.10
C ILE A 5 -34.29 28.31 24.35
N HIS A 6 -35.21 28.61 23.45
CA HIS A 6 -35.78 27.65 22.52
C HIS A 6 -34.71 27.31 21.47
N LEU A 7 -33.90 26.29 21.73
CA LEU A 7 -32.97 25.76 20.74
C LEU A 7 -33.80 25.16 19.59
N ASN A 8 -33.67 25.75 18.40
CA ASN A 8 -34.41 25.37 17.22
C ASN A 8 -33.95 23.97 16.76
N THR A 9 -34.82 22.97 16.95
CA THR A 9 -34.58 21.55 16.65
C THR A 9 -34.22 21.28 15.18
N HIS A 10 -34.52 22.20 14.27
CA HIS A 10 -34.12 22.11 12.87
C HIS A 10 -32.60 22.19 12.65
N ILE A 11 -31.85 22.93 13.47
CA ILE A 11 -30.40 23.11 13.28
C ILE A 11 -29.63 21.87 13.73
N LEU A 12 -30.10 21.19 14.79
CA LEU A 12 -29.50 19.93 15.26
C LEU A 12 -29.68 18.79 14.26
N ASN A 13 -30.77 18.76 13.49
CA ASN A 13 -30.97 17.77 12.43
C ASN A 13 -30.05 17.99 11.21
N TYR A 14 -29.52 19.19 11.00
CA TYR A 14 -28.52 19.44 9.96
C TYR A 14 -27.13 18.94 10.32
N LEU A 15 -26.84 18.80 11.62
CA LEU A 15 -25.55 18.36 12.14
C LEU A 15 -25.52 16.86 12.51
N SER A 16 -26.66 16.16 12.39
CA SER A 16 -26.74 14.73 12.62
C SER A 16 -26.11 13.95 11.46
N VAL A 17 -25.13 13.09 11.79
CA VAL A 17 -24.41 12.23 10.85
C VAL A 17 -25.41 11.23 10.26
N GLY A 18 -25.74 11.39 8.97
CA GLY A 18 -26.78 10.61 8.29
C GLY A 18 -27.81 11.45 7.52
N SER A 19 -27.68 12.77 7.52
CA SER A 19 -28.49 13.68 6.70
C SER A 19 -28.24 13.45 5.20
N ILE A 20 -29.33 13.32 4.43
CA ILE A 20 -29.32 13.20 2.95
C ILE A 20 -28.46 14.30 2.30
N TRP A 21 -28.42 15.49 2.89
CA TRP A 21 -27.62 16.62 2.40
C TRP A 21 -26.11 16.42 2.55
N GLN A 22 -25.65 15.74 3.60
CA GLN A 22 -24.23 15.38 3.74
C GLN A 22 -23.82 14.37 2.67
N ASN A 23 -24.67 13.39 2.39
CA ASN A 23 -24.44 12.45 1.30
C ASN A 23 -24.40 13.17 -0.07
N ILE A 24 -25.32 14.09 -0.33
CA ILE A 24 -25.31 14.88 -1.58
C ILE A 24 -24.01 15.69 -1.70
N LEU A 25 -23.56 16.36 -0.64
CA LEU A 25 -22.28 17.09 -0.63
C LEU A 25 -21.08 16.16 -0.84
N PHE A 26 -21.09 14.99 -0.22
CA PHE A 26 -20.02 14.02 -0.35
C PHE A 26 -19.93 13.46 -1.78
N TYR A 27 -21.07 13.04 -2.35
CA TYR A 27 -21.11 12.53 -3.72
C TYR A 27 -20.77 13.61 -4.75
N THR A 28 -21.24 14.85 -4.58
CA THR A 28 -20.87 15.96 -5.48
C THR A 28 -19.37 16.26 -5.44
N SER A 29 -18.74 16.20 -4.26
CA SER A 29 -17.29 16.33 -4.12
C SER A 29 -16.53 15.21 -4.84
N ILE A 30 -16.95 13.95 -4.67
CA ILE A 30 -16.36 12.80 -5.36
C ILE A 30 -16.50 12.93 -6.88
N PHE A 31 -17.70 13.28 -7.39
CA PHE A 31 -17.91 13.49 -8.82
C PHE A 31 -17.06 14.63 -9.37
N GLY A 32 -16.86 15.72 -8.60
CA GLY A 32 -15.95 16.80 -8.96
C GLY A 32 -14.49 16.33 -9.09
N LEU A 33 -14.01 15.52 -8.15
CA LEU A 33 -12.65 14.96 -8.18
C LEU A 33 -12.46 14.00 -9.38
N ILE A 34 -13.45 13.15 -9.65
CA ILE A 34 -13.45 12.26 -10.83
C ILE A 34 -13.43 13.09 -12.13
N TYR A 35 -14.24 14.15 -12.21
CA TYR A 35 -14.29 15.03 -13.37
C TYR A 35 -12.94 15.73 -13.62
N ILE A 36 -12.31 16.27 -12.56
CA ILE A 36 -10.98 16.87 -12.62
C ILE A 36 -9.94 15.84 -13.11
N ASN A 37 -9.98 14.61 -12.59
CA ASN A 37 -9.07 13.55 -13.00
C ASN A 37 -9.22 13.17 -14.49
N ILE A 38 -10.46 13.02 -14.97
CA ILE A 38 -10.74 12.78 -16.39
C ILE A 38 -10.27 13.95 -17.26
N PHE A 39 -10.50 15.19 -16.82
CA PHE A 39 -10.08 16.39 -17.55
C PHE A 39 -8.55 16.48 -17.68
N LEU A 40 -7.80 16.21 -16.60
CA LEU A 40 -6.34 16.17 -16.63
C LEU A 40 -5.81 15.05 -17.52
N THR A 41 -6.44 13.88 -17.49
CA THR A 41 -6.08 12.74 -18.34
C THR A 41 -6.32 13.03 -19.82
N ARG A 42 -7.40 13.75 -20.16
CA ARG A 42 -7.67 14.18 -21.53
C ARG A 42 -6.68 15.24 -22.03
N ARG A 43 -6.26 16.17 -21.17
CA ARG A 43 -5.23 17.18 -21.52
C ARG A 43 -3.87 16.55 -21.82
N LYS A 44 -3.49 15.46 -21.12
CA LYS A 44 -2.24 14.73 -21.43
C LYS A 44 -2.23 14.11 -22.83
N LYS A 45 -3.38 13.71 -23.38
CA LYS A 45 -3.47 13.19 -24.76
C LYS A 45 -3.25 14.25 -25.84
N THR A 46 -3.45 15.53 -25.54
CA THR A 46 -3.33 16.62 -26.53
C THR A 46 -1.90 17.15 -26.70
N TYR A 47 -0.93 16.69 -25.89
CA TYR A 47 0.49 17.05 -26.05
C TYR A 47 1.31 16.05 -26.87
N LYS A 48 0.73 14.91 -27.27
CA LYS A 48 1.28 14.03 -28.32
C LYS A 48 0.54 14.32 -29.62
N ILE A 49 0.89 15.41 -30.31
CA ILE A 49 0.85 15.59 -31.78
C ILE A 49 1.49 16.96 -32.06
N GLN A 50 2.75 16.94 -32.49
CA GLN A 50 3.25 17.86 -33.52
C GLN A 50 4.43 17.15 -34.22
N PRO A 51 4.22 16.58 -35.41
CA PRO A 51 5.33 16.32 -36.32
C PRO A 51 5.70 17.66 -36.96
N ALA A 52 6.89 18.17 -36.66
CA ALA A 52 7.38 19.38 -37.31
C ALA A 52 7.64 19.09 -38.79
N LEU A 53 6.75 19.65 -39.62
CA LEU A 53 6.81 19.82 -41.06
C LEU A 53 8.02 20.69 -41.44
N GLY A 54 8.65 20.42 -42.58
CA GLY A 54 9.99 20.92 -42.92
C GLY A 54 10.14 22.29 -43.61
N LEU A 55 11.43 22.59 -43.86
CA LEU A 55 12.07 23.47 -44.90
C LEU A 55 11.89 25.01 -44.77
N PRO A 56 12.69 25.87 -45.45
CA PRO A 56 14.04 25.77 -46.06
C PRO A 56 14.97 27.01 -45.82
N GLY A 57 16.23 26.92 -46.27
CA GLY A 57 16.97 27.93 -47.06
C GLY A 57 17.11 29.41 -46.63
N GLU A 58 18.38 29.82 -46.44
CA GLU A 58 19.04 30.95 -47.13
C GLU A 58 18.38 32.35 -47.09
N LYS A 59 19.07 33.33 -46.48
CA LYS A 59 19.34 34.66 -47.08
C LYS A 59 20.28 35.56 -46.28
N ASP A 60 21.13 36.24 -47.05
CA ASP A 60 22.13 37.26 -46.72
C ASP A 60 21.58 38.55 -46.08
N GLY A 61 22.44 39.19 -45.28
CA GLY A 61 22.82 40.60 -45.43
C GLY A 61 22.01 41.69 -44.70
N ALA A 62 22.60 42.30 -43.67
CA ALA A 62 22.54 43.76 -43.43
C ALA A 62 23.53 44.19 -42.32
N MET A 63 24.16 45.35 -42.54
CA MET A 63 25.32 45.91 -41.84
C MET A 63 24.92 47.14 -40.99
N LEU A 64 25.20 47.09 -39.66
CA LEU A 64 25.66 48.13 -38.67
C LEU A 64 24.94 49.52 -38.54
N PRO A 65 25.17 50.39 -37.49
CA PRO A 65 26.17 50.37 -36.38
C PRO A 65 25.74 50.85 -34.94
N ALA A 66 26.66 50.58 -33.97
CA ALA A 66 27.05 51.32 -32.74
C ALA A 66 26.08 51.39 -31.53
N ALA A 67 26.45 51.19 -30.26
CA ALA A 67 27.69 51.13 -29.47
C ALA A 67 27.38 50.27 -28.19
N ASP A 68 28.25 49.74 -27.32
CA ASP A 68 29.64 49.96 -26.94
C ASP A 68 30.11 48.71 -26.14
N SER A 69 31.43 48.53 -26.02
CA SER A 69 32.17 47.42 -25.41
C SER A 69 32.12 46.07 -26.15
N ASN A 70 33.15 45.81 -26.97
CA ASN A 70 33.92 44.55 -27.00
C ASN A 70 34.91 44.63 -28.17
N GLU A 71 36.15 44.21 -27.94
CA GLU A 71 37.14 43.99 -29.01
C GLU A 71 36.51 43.19 -30.16
N PRO A 72 36.88 43.45 -31.44
CA PRO A 72 36.34 42.69 -32.55
C PRO A 72 36.83 41.24 -32.43
N LYS A 73 36.02 40.37 -31.81
CA LYS A 73 36.22 38.92 -31.85
C LYS A 73 36.45 38.56 -33.31
N THR A 74 37.63 38.04 -33.59
CA THR A 74 38.02 37.67 -34.94
C THR A 74 37.00 36.65 -35.47
N ASN A 75 36.69 36.61 -36.77
CA ASN A 75 35.77 35.58 -37.31
C ASN A 75 36.20 34.15 -36.93
N ALA A 76 37.50 33.94 -36.67
CA ALA A 76 38.05 32.71 -36.13
C ALA A 76 37.62 32.43 -34.67
N ASP A 77 37.56 33.44 -33.80
CA ASP A 77 37.09 33.31 -32.41
C ASP A 77 35.60 32.99 -32.36
N LEU A 78 34.79 33.64 -33.21
CA LEU A 78 33.36 33.34 -33.33
C LEU A 78 33.12 31.92 -33.85
N ASN A 79 33.90 31.45 -34.82
CA ASN A 79 33.80 30.08 -35.32
C ASN A 79 34.21 29.05 -34.26
N ASN A 80 35.26 29.32 -33.49
CA ASN A 80 35.65 28.47 -32.37
C ASN A 80 34.55 28.42 -31.29
N GLU A 81 33.94 29.56 -30.96
CA GLU A 81 32.87 29.63 -29.96
C GLU A 81 31.61 28.86 -30.43
N ILE A 82 31.29 28.92 -31.72
CA ILE A 82 30.21 28.11 -32.32
C ILE A 82 30.53 26.62 -32.27
N GLU A 83 31.78 26.22 -32.53
CA GLU A 83 32.20 24.82 -32.48
C GLU A 83 32.18 24.25 -31.06
N VAL A 84 32.57 25.07 -30.07
CA VAL A 84 32.47 24.73 -28.64
C VAL A 84 31.00 24.57 -28.24
N LEU A 85 30.13 25.54 -28.56
CA LEU A 85 28.70 25.47 -28.23
C LEU A 85 28.02 24.28 -28.91
N LYS A 86 28.41 23.95 -30.14
CA LYS A 86 27.91 22.78 -30.85
C LYS A 86 28.28 21.48 -30.13
N ASN A 87 29.52 21.37 -29.65
CA ASN A 87 29.97 20.20 -28.90
C ASN A 87 29.26 20.11 -27.54
N GLU A 88 29.10 21.23 -26.83
CA GLU A 88 28.34 21.28 -25.58
C GLU A 88 26.88 20.83 -25.79
N LEU A 89 26.23 21.31 -26.84
CA LEU A 89 24.85 20.94 -27.17
C LEU A 89 24.72 19.45 -27.51
N LEU A 90 25.74 18.88 -28.17
CA LEU A 90 25.81 17.44 -28.46
C LEU A 90 25.92 16.63 -27.16
N THR A 91 26.84 17.02 -26.27
CA THR A 91 27.03 16.35 -24.96
C THR A 91 25.78 16.44 -24.09
N LEU A 92 25.08 17.57 -24.08
CA LEU A 92 23.85 17.74 -23.31
C LEU A 92 22.71 16.88 -23.88
N GLY A 93 22.68 16.69 -25.20
CA GLY A 93 21.74 15.78 -25.86
C GLY A 93 21.95 14.33 -25.44
N GLU A 94 23.20 13.88 -25.42
CA GLU A 94 23.60 12.53 -24.98
C GLU A 94 23.28 12.30 -23.50
N GLU A 95 23.58 13.28 -22.63
CA GLU A 95 23.26 13.21 -21.20
C GLU A 95 21.74 13.14 -20.95
N LEU A 96 20.97 13.93 -21.71
CA LEU A 96 19.53 13.95 -21.61
C LEU A 96 18.92 12.61 -22.04
N GLU A 97 19.41 12.03 -23.13
CA GLU A 97 18.99 10.70 -23.58
C GLU A 97 19.30 9.62 -22.53
N LEU A 98 20.51 9.63 -21.95
CA LEU A 98 20.88 8.75 -20.84
C LEU A 98 19.96 8.92 -19.62
N SER A 99 19.59 10.16 -19.30
CA SER A 99 18.66 10.45 -18.21
C SER A 99 17.27 9.87 -18.47
N TYR A 100 16.74 9.98 -19.70
CA TYR A 100 15.46 9.38 -20.08
C TYR A 100 15.51 7.86 -20.00
N MET A 101 16.57 7.24 -20.54
CA MET A 101 16.76 5.78 -20.47
C MET A 101 16.83 5.28 -19.01
N LYS A 102 17.49 6.03 -18.13
CA LYS A 102 17.56 5.71 -16.71
C LYS A 102 16.20 5.84 -16.03
N SER A 103 15.44 6.87 -16.36
CA SER A 103 14.09 7.07 -15.81
C SER A 103 13.14 5.94 -16.22
N ASP A 104 13.14 5.55 -17.50
CA ASP A 104 12.30 4.45 -17.99
C ASP A 104 12.68 3.14 -17.31
N ARG A 105 13.97 2.85 -17.19
CA ARG A 105 14.45 1.66 -16.48
C ARG A 105 14.01 1.63 -15.01
N LEU A 106 14.06 2.77 -14.31
CA LEU A 106 13.58 2.85 -12.93
C LEU A 106 12.07 2.63 -12.83
N ASN A 107 11.32 3.13 -13.80
CA ASN A 107 9.88 2.94 -13.85
C ASN A 107 9.51 1.47 -14.13
N ASP A 108 10.24 0.80 -15.02
CA ASP A 108 10.08 -0.64 -15.27
C ASP A 108 10.39 -1.47 -14.03
N GLN A 109 11.51 -1.17 -13.34
CA GLN A 109 11.86 -1.83 -12.07
C GLN A 109 10.81 -1.59 -10.99
N LEU A 110 10.24 -0.38 -10.92
CA LEU A 110 9.18 -0.08 -9.97
C LEU A 110 7.91 -0.88 -10.30
N SER A 111 7.55 -1.00 -11.57
CA SER A 111 6.43 -1.83 -12.02
C SER A 111 6.64 -3.30 -11.65
N GLU A 112 7.83 -3.85 -11.93
CA GLU A 112 8.16 -5.23 -11.60
C GLU A 112 8.10 -5.51 -10.09
N ILE A 113 8.57 -4.57 -9.27
CA ILE A 113 8.47 -4.67 -7.82
C ILE A 113 7.01 -4.62 -7.37
N LEU A 114 6.20 -3.72 -7.94
CA LEU A 114 4.77 -3.62 -7.61
C LEU A 114 4.02 -4.89 -8.00
N ASP A 115 4.26 -5.43 -9.20
CA ASP A 115 3.65 -6.68 -9.67
C ASP A 115 4.09 -7.86 -8.79
N SER A 116 5.38 -7.92 -8.42
CA SER A 116 5.89 -8.94 -7.51
C SER A 116 5.28 -8.84 -6.12
N LEU A 117 5.06 -7.64 -5.61
CA LEU A 117 4.40 -7.42 -4.33
C LEU A 117 2.92 -7.78 -4.40
N GLU A 118 2.21 -7.40 -5.47
CA GLU A 118 0.81 -7.75 -5.70
C GLU A 118 0.62 -9.27 -5.75
N LEU A 119 1.46 -9.98 -6.51
CA LEU A 119 1.46 -11.44 -6.53
C LEU A 119 1.74 -12.02 -5.14
N THR A 120 2.74 -11.50 -4.43
CA THR A 120 3.04 -11.97 -3.06
C THR A 120 1.86 -11.73 -2.11
N ILE A 121 1.19 -10.59 -2.23
CA ILE A 121 0.05 -10.21 -1.40
C ILE A 121 -1.17 -11.09 -1.70
N GLU A 122 -1.44 -11.34 -2.97
CA GLU A 122 -2.56 -12.17 -3.42
C GLU A 122 -2.39 -13.64 -2.99
N TYR A 123 -1.15 -14.14 -2.93
CA TYR A 123 -0.88 -15.50 -2.45
C TYR A 123 -0.81 -15.63 -0.91
N ASP A 124 -0.46 -14.59 -0.15
CA ASP A 124 -0.07 -14.75 1.27
C ASP A 124 -1.08 -14.19 2.29
N HIS A 125 -1.79 -13.10 1.99
CA HIS A 125 -2.55 -12.35 3.02
C HIS A 125 -3.94 -12.90 3.41
N THR A 126 -4.41 -14.01 2.83
CA THR A 126 -5.76 -14.51 3.16
C THR A 126 -5.78 -15.96 3.59
N LEU A 127 -4.70 -16.71 3.43
CA LEU A 127 -4.69 -18.14 3.73
C LEU A 127 -4.26 -18.43 5.18
N TRP A 128 -3.41 -17.59 5.75
CA TRP A 128 -2.69 -17.93 6.98
C TRP A 128 -2.99 -17.00 8.16
N ASP A 129 -3.99 -16.14 8.02
CA ASP A 129 -4.28 -15.09 9.00
C ASP A 129 -5.15 -15.56 10.16
N TRP A 130 -4.88 -14.99 11.33
CA TRP A 130 -5.72 -15.14 12.51
C TRP A 130 -5.71 -13.87 13.37
N SER A 131 -6.81 -13.64 14.07
CA SER A 131 -6.89 -12.63 15.12
C SER A 131 -7.75 -13.10 16.29
N LEU A 132 -7.46 -12.54 17.46
CA LEU A 132 -8.16 -12.76 18.70
C LEU A 132 -8.48 -11.39 19.31
N ASP A 133 -9.77 -11.10 19.41
CA ASP A 133 -10.23 -9.87 20.05
C ASP A 133 -10.15 -10.01 21.58
N PHE A 134 -9.57 -9.03 22.25
CA PHE A 134 -9.37 -9.08 23.70
C PHE A 134 -10.70 -9.00 24.48
N SER A 135 -11.61 -8.11 24.06
CA SER A 135 -12.88 -7.88 24.75
C SER A 135 -13.90 -8.98 24.53
N SER A 136 -14.04 -9.46 23.29
CA SER A 136 -15.05 -10.44 22.91
C SER A 136 -14.55 -11.88 23.01
N ARG A 137 -13.23 -12.09 23.13
CA ARG A 137 -12.56 -13.40 23.04
C ARG A 137 -12.93 -14.19 21.80
N VAL A 138 -13.35 -13.51 20.73
CA VAL A 138 -13.68 -14.12 19.45
C VAL A 138 -12.41 -14.33 18.65
N VAL A 139 -12.22 -15.53 18.14
CA VAL A 139 -11.12 -15.85 17.23
C VAL A 139 -11.65 -15.72 15.80
N THR A 140 -11.02 -14.84 15.02
CA THR A 140 -11.23 -14.78 13.58
C THR A 140 -10.08 -15.53 12.91
N LEU A 141 -10.42 -16.48 12.06
CA LEU A 141 -9.47 -17.28 11.29
C LEU A 141 -9.74 -17.07 9.81
N SER A 142 -8.69 -17.16 8.99
CA SER A 142 -8.84 -17.29 7.54
C SER A 142 -9.74 -18.48 7.15
N GLU A 143 -10.30 -18.45 5.94
CA GLU A 143 -11.09 -19.58 5.43
C GLU A 143 -10.30 -20.89 5.46
N TYR A 144 -9.02 -20.83 5.10
CA TYR A 144 -8.13 -21.97 5.18
C TYR A 144 -7.90 -22.41 6.63
N GLY A 145 -7.71 -21.46 7.56
CA GLY A 145 -7.56 -21.74 8.99
C GLY A 145 -8.77 -22.41 9.64
N LEU A 146 -9.98 -22.07 9.18
CA LEU A 146 -11.23 -22.73 9.57
C LEU A 146 -11.29 -24.16 9.04
N ARG A 147 -11.05 -24.35 7.72
CA ARG A 147 -11.02 -25.68 7.09
C ARG A 147 -9.98 -26.59 7.71
N LEU A 148 -8.79 -26.05 7.99
CA LEU A 148 -7.67 -26.78 8.58
C LEU A 148 -8.01 -27.36 9.97
N ARG A 149 -8.85 -26.66 10.72
CA ARG A 149 -9.28 -27.01 12.07
C ARG A 149 -10.61 -27.77 12.10
N GLY A 150 -11.28 -27.91 10.95
CA GLY A 150 -12.59 -28.57 10.83
C GLY A 150 -13.79 -27.71 11.24
N PHE A 151 -13.64 -26.38 11.30
CA PHE A 151 -14.76 -25.47 11.59
C PHE A 151 -15.59 -25.18 10.32
N PRO A 152 -16.90 -24.88 10.47
CA PRO A 152 -17.72 -24.46 9.34
C PRO A 152 -17.22 -23.14 8.75
N ALA A 153 -17.46 -22.94 7.45
CA ALA A 153 -17.15 -21.68 6.79
C ALA A 153 -17.87 -20.52 7.51
N ASN A 154 -17.15 -19.42 7.75
CA ASN A 154 -17.61 -18.25 8.51
C ASN A 154 -17.84 -18.47 10.02
N ALA A 155 -17.38 -19.59 10.59
CA ALA A 155 -17.41 -19.75 12.03
C ALA A 155 -16.51 -18.70 12.72
N LYS A 156 -17.00 -18.19 13.84
CA LYS A 156 -16.24 -17.30 14.73
C LYS A 156 -16.16 -17.96 16.10
N PRO A 157 -15.30 -19.00 16.24
CA PRO A 157 -15.22 -19.73 17.49
C PRO A 157 -14.75 -18.80 18.60
N VAL A 158 -15.29 -19.01 19.80
CA VAL A 158 -14.75 -18.34 20.99
C VAL A 158 -13.38 -18.95 21.29
N PHE A 159 -12.50 -18.19 21.95
CA PHE A 159 -11.16 -18.63 22.30
C PHE A 159 -11.13 -20.02 22.94
N ASP A 160 -12.03 -20.29 23.88
CA ASP A 160 -12.11 -21.57 24.59
C ASP A 160 -12.40 -22.73 23.62
N GLU A 161 -13.27 -22.52 22.63
CA GLU A 161 -13.57 -23.50 21.58
C GLU A 161 -12.37 -23.69 20.65
N ALA A 162 -11.70 -22.62 20.25
CA ALA A 162 -10.53 -22.69 19.39
C ALA A 162 -9.36 -23.45 20.06
N VAL A 163 -9.21 -23.33 21.38
CA VAL A 163 -8.18 -24.06 22.15
C VAL A 163 -8.51 -25.56 22.28
N THR A 164 -9.77 -25.98 22.19
CA THR A 164 -10.11 -27.41 22.18
C THR A 164 -9.51 -28.15 20.99
N VAL A 165 -9.29 -27.46 19.86
CA VAL A 165 -8.68 -28.04 18.66
C VAL A 165 -7.17 -28.25 18.84
N ILE A 166 -6.54 -27.58 19.81
CA ILE A 166 -5.11 -27.75 20.09
C ILE A 166 -4.90 -29.05 20.89
N ASP A 167 -3.80 -29.78 20.60
CA ASP A 167 -3.39 -30.96 21.36
C ASP A 167 -3.21 -30.61 22.84
N VAL A 168 -3.72 -31.46 23.73
CA VAL A 168 -3.77 -31.23 25.19
C VAL A 168 -2.41 -30.86 25.79
N ARG A 169 -1.30 -31.35 25.21
CA ARG A 169 0.07 -31.07 25.68
C ARG A 169 0.47 -29.61 25.47
N TYR A 170 -0.10 -28.95 24.46
CA TYR A 170 0.24 -27.58 24.09
C TYR A 170 -0.81 -26.56 24.53
N ARG A 171 -2.03 -26.97 24.90
CA ARG A 171 -3.12 -26.06 25.27
C ARG A 171 -2.72 -25.04 26.33
N GLN A 172 -2.17 -25.48 27.46
CA GLN A 172 -1.81 -24.57 28.55
C GLN A 172 -0.70 -23.61 28.13
N ALA A 173 0.32 -24.11 27.42
CA ALA A 173 1.41 -23.28 26.91
C ALA A 173 0.91 -22.20 25.93
N VAL A 174 -0.08 -22.51 25.08
CA VAL A 174 -0.69 -21.54 24.16
C VAL A 174 -1.42 -20.46 24.96
N ILE A 175 -2.25 -20.86 25.93
CA ILE A 175 -3.00 -19.93 26.78
C ILE A 175 -2.06 -18.99 27.51
N ASP A 176 -1.03 -19.55 28.18
CA ASP A 176 -0.06 -18.78 28.96
C ASP A 176 0.73 -17.80 28.08
N ALA A 177 1.12 -18.24 26.87
CA ALA A 177 1.83 -17.39 25.92
C ALA A 177 0.96 -16.24 25.40
N ILE A 178 -0.31 -16.50 25.09
CA ILE A 178 -1.26 -15.45 24.67
C ILE A 178 -1.52 -14.46 25.80
N GLU A 179 -1.75 -14.95 27.03
CA GLU A 179 -1.91 -14.07 28.20
C GLU A 179 -0.67 -13.22 28.46
N LYS A 180 0.52 -13.82 28.34
CA LYS A 180 1.78 -13.10 28.48
C LYS A 180 1.91 -12.01 27.42
N SER A 181 1.58 -12.30 26.17
CA SER A 181 1.58 -11.31 25.08
C SER A 181 0.63 -10.16 25.39
N PHE A 182 -0.58 -10.41 25.87
CA PHE A 182 -1.49 -9.32 26.26
C PHE A 182 -0.96 -8.46 27.42
N LYS A 183 -0.33 -9.08 28.44
CA LYS A 183 0.20 -8.39 29.62
C LYS A 183 1.48 -7.60 29.34
N THR A 184 2.36 -8.11 28.49
CA THR A 184 3.73 -7.59 28.29
C THR A 184 3.93 -6.90 26.95
N GLY A 185 3.06 -7.14 25.97
CA GLY A 185 3.26 -6.74 24.57
C GLY A 185 4.29 -7.56 23.82
N ALA A 186 4.83 -8.62 24.43
CA ALA A 186 5.75 -9.52 23.77
C ALA A 186 5.09 -10.20 22.56
N GLU A 187 5.86 -10.37 21.49
CA GLU A 187 5.42 -11.13 20.32
C GLU A 187 5.11 -12.57 20.72
N PHE A 188 3.94 -13.04 20.28
CA PHE A 188 3.56 -14.43 20.39
C PHE A 188 4.24 -15.20 19.27
N SER A 189 5.01 -16.24 19.59
CA SER A 189 5.53 -17.17 18.58
C SER A 189 5.63 -18.56 19.18
N MET A 190 4.91 -19.53 18.62
CA MET A 190 4.94 -20.89 19.11
C MET A 190 4.57 -21.90 18.02
N THR A 191 5.20 -23.08 18.09
CA THR A 191 4.82 -24.25 17.31
C THR A 191 4.02 -25.20 18.17
N TYR A 192 2.85 -25.62 17.70
CA TYR A 192 1.95 -26.54 18.40
C TYR A 192 1.21 -27.45 17.43
N VAL A 193 0.71 -28.56 17.95
CA VAL A 193 -0.08 -29.52 17.17
C VAL A 193 -1.57 -29.24 17.35
N ILE A 194 -2.32 -29.26 16.25
CA ILE A 194 -3.77 -29.24 16.25
C ILE A 194 -4.34 -30.63 15.90
N ASN A 195 -5.47 -30.95 16.50
CA ASN A 195 -6.31 -32.11 16.22
C ASN A 195 -7.62 -31.60 15.59
N PRO A 196 -7.71 -31.61 14.25
CA PRO A 196 -8.90 -31.14 13.54
C PRO A 196 -10.20 -31.80 14.01
N LEU A 197 -11.29 -31.02 14.09
CA LEU A 197 -12.61 -31.51 14.51
C LEU A 197 -13.27 -32.46 13.50
N ASP A 198 -12.84 -32.42 12.25
CA ASP A 198 -13.28 -33.30 11.16
C ASP A 198 -12.68 -34.73 11.26
N GLY A 199 -11.79 -34.97 12.23
CA GLY A 199 -11.09 -36.25 12.40
C GLY A 199 -9.88 -36.44 11.49
N SER A 200 -9.46 -35.40 10.76
CA SER A 200 -8.23 -35.40 9.98
C SER A 200 -6.99 -35.61 10.86
N GLN A 201 -5.87 -36.03 10.23
CA GLN A 201 -4.62 -36.26 10.96
C GLN A 201 -4.15 -35.00 11.71
N PRO A 202 -3.52 -35.16 12.89
CA PRO A 202 -2.92 -34.05 13.61
C PRO A 202 -1.91 -33.29 12.75
N LYS A 203 -1.95 -31.96 12.81
CA LYS A 203 -1.06 -31.10 12.02
C LYS A 203 -0.27 -30.18 12.93
N GLU A 204 1.03 -30.05 12.65
CA GLU A 204 1.89 -29.12 13.35
C GLU A 204 1.82 -27.74 12.69
N ILE A 205 1.54 -26.73 13.51
CA ILE A 205 1.35 -25.34 13.09
C ILE A 205 2.32 -24.48 13.86
N LYS A 206 3.04 -23.62 13.16
CA LYS A 206 3.80 -22.52 13.73
C LYS A 206 2.97 -21.26 13.62
N SER A 207 2.63 -20.64 14.74
CA SER A 207 1.87 -19.40 14.77
C SER A 207 2.73 -18.27 15.34
N ALA A 208 2.66 -17.11 14.72
CA ALA A 208 3.31 -15.90 15.19
C ALA A 208 2.33 -14.73 15.15
N GLY A 209 2.35 -13.85 16.16
CA GLY A 209 1.44 -12.73 16.25
C GLY A 209 1.91 -11.64 17.21
N ARG A 210 1.28 -10.48 17.11
CA ARG A 210 1.57 -9.30 17.95
C ARG A 210 0.30 -8.63 18.45
N VAL A 211 0.38 -8.02 19.61
CA VAL A 211 -0.75 -7.31 20.23
C VAL A 211 -0.87 -5.91 19.64
N GLN A 212 -2.09 -5.54 19.27
CA GLN A 212 -2.46 -4.17 18.95
C GLN A 212 -3.01 -3.47 20.19
N TYR A 213 -2.50 -2.28 20.47
CA TYR A 213 -2.94 -1.42 21.56
C TYR A 213 -3.78 -0.25 21.03
N ASN A 214 -4.71 0.25 21.85
CA ASN A 214 -5.43 1.49 21.57
C ASN A 214 -4.60 2.73 21.95
N GLU A 215 -5.13 3.92 21.67
CA GLU A 215 -4.48 5.20 22.02
C GLU A 215 -4.25 5.38 23.54
N HIS A 216 -4.96 4.62 24.37
CA HIS A 216 -4.81 4.61 25.83
C HIS A 216 -3.86 3.52 26.34
N GLY A 217 -3.19 2.78 25.45
CA GLY A 217 -2.27 1.69 25.81
C GLY A 217 -2.94 0.39 26.27
N ALA A 218 -4.26 0.24 26.10
CA ALA A 218 -4.98 -1.00 26.40
C ALA A 218 -5.00 -1.95 25.19
N PRO A 219 -4.82 -3.27 25.38
CA PRO A 219 -4.84 -4.23 24.29
C PRO A 219 -6.23 -4.32 23.65
N ILE A 220 -6.30 -4.17 22.32
CA ILE A 220 -7.53 -4.31 21.53
C ILE A 220 -7.64 -5.74 21.00
N ARG A 221 -6.60 -6.21 20.31
CA ARG A 221 -6.59 -7.51 19.62
C ARG A 221 -5.18 -8.05 19.47
N LEU A 222 -5.06 -9.37 19.44
CA LEU A 222 -3.84 -10.08 19.04
C LEU A 222 -4.06 -10.58 17.61
N PHE A 223 -3.13 -10.32 16.70
CA PHE A 223 -3.26 -10.76 15.31
C PHE A 223 -1.93 -11.29 14.79
N GLY A 224 -2.00 -12.16 13.79
CA GLY A 224 -0.83 -12.84 13.31
C GLY A 224 -1.08 -13.77 12.13
N THR A 225 -0.05 -14.51 11.80
CA THR A 225 -0.06 -15.53 10.75
C THR A 225 0.28 -16.90 11.33
N PHE A 226 -0.15 -17.96 10.66
CA PHE A 226 0.19 -19.32 11.01
C PHE A 226 0.67 -20.09 9.78
N ALA A 227 1.76 -20.83 9.91
CA ALA A 227 2.30 -21.67 8.85
C ALA A 227 2.19 -23.14 9.23
N LEU A 228 1.83 -23.99 8.27
CA LEU A 228 1.93 -25.44 8.44
C LEU A 228 3.40 -25.84 8.41
N THR A 229 3.86 -26.49 9.47
CA THR A 229 5.19 -27.09 9.50
C THR A 229 5.02 -28.55 9.15
N TYR A 230 5.52 -28.97 7.98
CA TYR A 230 5.56 -30.39 7.62
C TYR A 230 6.72 -31.04 8.35
N THR A 231 6.45 -31.65 9.49
CA THR A 231 7.38 -32.61 10.08
C THR A 231 6.99 -34.00 9.56
N PRO A 232 7.80 -34.66 8.71
CA PRO A 232 7.50 -36.03 8.31
C PRO A 232 7.37 -36.89 9.56
N PRO A 233 6.44 -37.87 9.58
CA PRO A 233 6.29 -38.74 10.74
C PRO A 233 7.64 -39.40 10.99
N LEU A 234 8.19 -39.22 12.20
CA LEU A 234 9.31 -40.02 12.66
C LEU A 234 8.82 -41.46 12.69
N VAL A 235 9.13 -42.20 11.61
CA VAL A 235 8.99 -43.65 11.53
C VAL A 235 9.82 -44.20 12.68
N LYS A 236 9.15 -44.57 13.78
CA LYS A 236 9.76 -45.37 14.83
C LYS A 236 10.07 -46.74 14.21
N LYS A 237 11.36 -47.02 14.04
CA LYS A 237 11.91 -48.36 13.80
C LYS A 237 11.62 -49.28 14.98
#